data_AF-A0A382PAA1-F1
#
_entry.id   AF-A0A382PAA1-F1
#
_cell.length_a   1.000
_cell.length_b   1.000
_cell.length_c   1.000
_cell.angle_alpha   90.00
_cell.angle_beta   90.00
_cell.angle_gamma   90.00
#
_symmetry.space_group_name_H-M   'P 1'
#
loop_
_entity.id
_entity.type
_entity.pdbx_description
1 polymer ?
#
loop_
_entity_poly.entity_id
_entity_poly.type
_entity_poly.pdbx_seq_one_letter_code
_entity_poly.pdbx_strand_id
1 'polypeptide(L)'
;FVTTAVESFDDTVLHALNKGHSRSDFSDALEICKAVGLQVSPTFVPFTPWTTPESYLDLLQQIVLLELVPRVAPIQLAIRLLVPRDSLLLSSPSFSRFLGSYDAESLSYLWHYADPGMILMEQEIRVVVEKDVPIGVPVLDTFAKIWRVAHESAGRISPSISVANCEPVWSMSEPWYCCAEPTAEQFDRL
;
A
#
# COMPACT_ATOMS: atom_id res chain seq x y z
N PHE A 1 4.24 19.88 5.05
CA PHE A 1 4.08 18.67 4.21
C PHE A 1 2.60 18.46 3.96
N VAL A 2 2.23 17.62 3.00
CA VAL A 2 0.85 17.22 2.71
C VAL A 2 0.76 15.70 2.66
N THR A 3 -0.27 15.14 3.29
CA THR A 3 -0.62 13.72 3.14
C THR A 3 -1.66 13.59 2.04
N THR A 4 -1.48 12.65 1.11
CA THR A 4 -2.40 12.47 -0.02
C THR A 4 -2.66 11.00 -0.33
N ALA A 5 -3.91 10.69 -0.64
CA ALA A 5 -4.36 9.33 -0.91
C ALA A 5 -4.18 8.96 -2.38
N VAL A 6 -3.03 8.33 -2.68
CA VAL A 6 -2.67 7.85 -4.02
C VAL A 6 -3.29 6.47 -4.27
N GLU A 7 -3.41 5.64 -3.24
CA GLU A 7 -3.90 4.25 -3.28
C GLU A 7 -3.03 3.27 -4.07
N SER A 8 -2.67 3.59 -5.31
CA SER A 8 -1.95 2.71 -6.22
C SER A 8 -1.22 3.48 -7.33
N PHE A 9 -0.23 2.84 -7.96
CA PHE A 9 0.32 3.30 -9.23
C PHE A 9 -0.25 2.55 -10.44
N ASP A 10 -1.11 1.56 -10.24
CA ASP A 10 -1.81 0.86 -11.31
C ASP A 10 -3.09 1.60 -11.68
N ASP A 11 -3.14 2.19 -12.88
CA ASP A 11 -4.30 2.94 -13.37
C ASP A 11 -5.58 2.09 -13.45
N THR A 12 -5.45 0.76 -13.59
CA THR A 12 -6.59 -0.16 -13.53
C THR A 12 -7.21 -0.18 -12.14
N VAL A 13 -6.37 -0.21 -11.10
CA VAL A 13 -6.80 -0.14 -9.70
C VAL A 13 -7.39 1.23 -9.40
N LEU A 14 -6.73 2.31 -9.82
CA LEU A 14 -7.22 3.68 -9.64
C LEU A 14 -8.58 3.91 -10.28
N HIS A 15 -8.80 3.35 -11.48
CA HIS A 15 -10.08 3.38 -12.15
C HIS A 15 -11.13 2.57 -11.40
N ALA A 16 -10.80 1.35 -10.94
CA ALA A 16 -11.70 0.50 -10.17
C ALA A 16 -12.12 1.14 -8.83
N LEU A 17 -11.22 1.90 -8.21
CA LEU A 17 -11.48 2.66 -6.97
C LEU A 17 -12.11 4.05 -7.23
N ASN A 18 -12.34 4.43 -8.49
CA ASN A 18 -12.89 5.72 -8.90
C ASN A 18 -12.13 6.92 -8.30
N LYS A 19 -10.78 6.89 -8.35
CA LYS A 19 -9.92 7.89 -7.69
C LYS A 19 -9.81 9.24 -8.39
N GLY A 20 -10.23 9.31 -9.65
CA GLY A 20 -10.22 10.55 -10.43
C GLY A 20 -8.82 11.09 -10.79
N HIS A 21 -7.77 10.27 -10.62
CA HIS A 21 -6.41 10.56 -11.02
C HIS A 21 -5.72 9.29 -11.53
N SER A 22 -4.61 9.48 -12.25
CA SER A 22 -3.73 8.45 -12.79
C SER A 22 -2.35 8.49 -12.13
N ARG A 23 -1.50 7.50 -12.44
CA ARG A 23 -0.08 7.52 -12.10
C ARG A 23 0.60 8.82 -12.58
N SER A 24 0.37 9.23 -13.83
CA SER A 24 0.98 10.45 -14.38
C SER A 24 0.55 11.69 -13.63
N ASP A 25 -0.72 11.80 -13.24
CA ASP A 25 -1.21 12.95 -12.49
C ASP A 25 -0.50 13.09 -11.14
N PHE A 26 -0.22 11.97 -10.46
CA PHE A 26 0.55 12.00 -9.21
C PHE A 26 2.01 12.43 -9.44
N SER A 27 2.66 11.92 -10.49
CA SER A 27 4.03 12.34 -10.85
C SER A 27 4.10 13.85 -11.12
N ASP A 28 3.14 14.40 -11.87
CA ASP A 28 3.05 15.83 -12.16
C ASP A 28 2.80 16.64 -10.87
N ALA A 29 1.89 16.18 -10.01
CA ALA A 29 1.62 16.82 -8.73
C ALA A 29 2.86 16.82 -7.81
N LEU A 30 3.63 15.74 -7.80
CA LEU A 30 4.85 15.62 -7.01
C LEU A 30 5.91 16.63 -7.47
N GLU A 31 6.11 16.79 -8.77
CA GLU A 31 7.05 17.78 -9.32
C GLU A 31 6.62 19.22 -9.02
N ILE A 32 5.32 19.53 -9.13
CA ILE A 32 4.78 20.84 -8.73
C ILE A 32 5.04 21.12 -7.25
N CYS A 33 4.76 20.14 -6.38
CA CYS A 33 5.00 20.27 -4.95
C CYS A 33 6.49 20.46 -4.63
N LYS A 34 7.36 19.71 -5.30
CA LYS A 34 8.82 19.82 -5.18
C LYS A 34 9.31 21.21 -5.57
N ALA A 35 8.78 21.79 -6.66
CA ALA A 35 9.15 23.12 -7.14
C ALA A 35 8.86 24.25 -6.14
N VAL A 36 7.89 24.05 -5.24
CA VAL A 36 7.53 25.02 -4.18
C VAL A 36 8.01 24.61 -2.79
N GLY A 37 8.80 23.54 -2.67
CA GLY A 37 9.30 23.04 -1.39
C GLY A 37 8.24 22.36 -0.50
N LEU A 38 7.10 21.96 -1.07
CA LEU A 38 6.08 21.21 -0.35
C LEU A 38 6.41 19.71 -0.35
N GLN A 39 6.77 19.15 0.79
CA GLN A 39 6.95 17.70 0.95
C GLN A 39 5.59 16.97 0.86
N VAL A 40 5.56 15.87 0.10
CA VAL A 40 4.38 15.00 -0.08
C VAL A 40 4.62 13.66 0.63
N SER A 41 3.64 13.22 1.42
CA SER A 41 3.58 11.90 2.06
C SER A 41 2.39 11.13 1.48
N PRO A 42 2.62 10.26 0.49
CA PRO A 42 1.53 9.50 -0.13
C PRO A 42 1.11 8.30 0.73
N THR A 43 -0.18 7.98 0.70
CA THR A 43 -0.78 6.78 1.29
C THR A 43 -1.25 5.83 0.20
N PHE A 44 -1.21 4.52 0.50
CA PHE A 44 -1.49 3.44 -0.45
C PHE A 44 -2.42 2.39 0.15
N VAL A 45 -3.11 1.64 -0.72
CA VAL A 45 -3.84 0.41 -0.40
C VAL A 45 -3.33 -0.66 -1.36
N PRO A 46 -2.14 -1.24 -1.12
CA PRO A 46 -1.46 -2.09 -2.10
C PRO A 46 -2.18 -3.40 -2.36
N PHE A 47 -2.86 -3.93 -1.36
CA PHE A 47 -3.50 -5.24 -1.43
C PHE A 47 -4.98 -5.07 -1.75
N THR A 48 -5.29 -5.17 -3.04
CA THR A 48 -6.64 -5.08 -3.60
C THR A 48 -6.96 -6.35 -4.38
N PRO A 49 -8.24 -6.63 -4.70
CA PRO A 49 -8.61 -7.77 -5.53
C PRO A 49 -7.92 -7.82 -6.89
N TRP A 50 -7.51 -6.66 -7.42
CA TRP A 50 -6.88 -6.52 -8.73
C TRP A 50 -5.35 -6.56 -8.69
N THR A 51 -4.74 -6.47 -7.51
CA THR A 51 -3.27 -6.43 -7.37
C THR A 51 -2.68 -7.77 -7.84
N THR A 52 -1.53 -7.70 -8.52
CA THR A 52 -0.71 -8.85 -8.89
C THR A 52 0.70 -8.67 -8.33
N PRO A 53 1.52 -9.75 -8.28
CA PRO A 53 2.92 -9.63 -7.87
C PRO A 53 3.68 -8.58 -8.69
N GLU A 54 3.42 -8.50 -9.99
CA GLU A 54 4.01 -7.50 -10.88
C GLU A 54 3.63 -6.07 -10.50
N SER A 55 2.34 -5.78 -10.25
CA SER A 55 1.91 -4.42 -9.92
C SER A 55 2.35 -4.00 -8.52
N TYR A 56 2.45 -4.94 -7.56
CA TYR A 56 3.05 -4.66 -6.25
C TYR A 56 4.55 -4.36 -6.34
N LEU A 57 5.31 -5.11 -7.14
CA LEU A 57 6.73 -4.82 -7.39
C LEU A 57 6.92 -3.47 -8.09
N ASP A 58 6.07 -3.13 -9.05
CA ASP A 58 6.09 -1.82 -9.69
C ASP A 58 5.76 -0.70 -8.69
N LEU A 59 4.81 -0.88 -7.77
CA LEU A 59 4.57 0.08 -6.68
C LEU A 59 5.86 0.38 -5.90
N LEU A 60 6.59 -0.65 -5.47
CA LEU A 60 7.85 -0.46 -4.74
C LEU A 60 8.91 0.23 -5.61
N GLN A 61 8.98 -0.10 -6.90
CA GLN A 61 9.90 0.54 -7.84
C GLN A 61 9.58 2.03 -8.02
N GLN A 62 8.31 2.40 -8.18
CA GLN A 62 7.90 3.80 -8.27
C GLN A 62 8.24 4.58 -7.00
N ILE A 63 8.06 3.99 -5.81
CA ILE A 63 8.45 4.62 -4.53
C ILE A 63 9.96 4.91 -4.49
N VAL A 64 10.80 4.01 -5.00
CA VAL A 64 12.25 4.23 -5.11
C VAL A 64 12.56 5.31 -6.15
N LEU A 65 11.99 5.19 -7.36
CA LEU A 65 12.24 6.11 -8.48
C LEU A 65 11.84 7.55 -8.18
N LEU A 66 10.76 7.74 -7.42
CA LEU A 66 10.25 9.04 -7.01
C LEU A 66 10.85 9.54 -5.69
N GLU A 67 11.84 8.83 -5.14
CA GLU A 67 12.52 9.18 -3.88
C GLU A 67 11.55 9.31 -2.68
N LEU A 68 10.52 8.47 -2.65
CA LEU A 68 9.43 8.51 -1.67
C LEU A 68 9.64 7.59 -0.47
N VAL A 69 10.63 6.69 -0.48
CA VAL A 69 10.91 5.72 0.59
C VAL A 69 10.79 6.30 2.00
N PRO A 70 11.44 7.44 2.36
CA PRO A 70 11.38 7.95 3.74
C PRO A 70 10.02 8.63 4.05
N ARG A 71 9.18 8.87 3.04
CA ARG A 71 7.90 9.60 3.13
C ARG A 71 6.69 8.68 3.15
N VAL A 72 6.91 7.37 3.00
CA VAL A 72 5.88 6.34 3.04
C VAL A 72 6.06 5.54 4.32
N ALA A 73 5.08 5.60 5.22
CA ALA A 73 5.12 4.78 6.42
C ALA A 73 5.03 3.29 6.02
N PRO A 74 5.83 2.38 6.60
CA PRO A 74 5.84 0.97 6.19
C PRO A 74 4.47 0.29 6.26
N ILE A 75 3.61 0.70 7.18
CA ILE A 75 2.24 0.18 7.26
C ILE A 75 1.45 0.41 5.96
N GLN A 76 1.70 1.51 5.24
CA GLN A 76 1.07 1.80 3.94
C GLN A 76 1.36 0.75 2.88
N LEU A 77 2.44 -0.02 3.05
CA LEU A 77 2.82 -1.09 2.14
C LEU A 77 2.20 -2.44 2.54
N ALA A 78 1.53 -2.50 3.70
CA ALA A 78 0.86 -3.69 4.22
C ALA A 78 -0.68 -3.60 4.17
N ILE A 79 -1.25 -2.47 3.73
CA ILE A 79 -2.70 -2.25 3.81
C ILE A 79 -3.47 -3.10 2.81
N ARG A 80 -4.41 -3.87 3.35
CA ARG A 80 -5.41 -4.63 2.61
C ARG A 80 -6.75 -3.90 2.58
N LEU A 81 -7.36 -3.86 1.40
CA LEU A 81 -8.59 -3.12 1.14
C LEU A 81 -9.76 -3.64 1.99
N LEU A 82 -10.27 -2.78 2.88
CA LEU A 82 -11.52 -3.00 3.62
C LEU A 82 -12.72 -2.68 2.73
N VAL A 83 -13.73 -3.56 2.72
CA VAL A 83 -14.98 -3.34 1.98
C VAL A 83 -16.15 -3.38 2.96
N PRO A 84 -16.52 -2.24 3.58
CA PRO A 84 -17.60 -2.21 4.56
C PRO A 84 -18.98 -2.36 3.89
N ARG A 85 -20.02 -2.48 4.72
CA ARG A 85 -21.41 -2.32 4.26
C ARG A 85 -21.59 -1.00 3.52
N ASP A 86 -22.45 -1.05 2.50
CA ASP A 86 -22.79 0.10 1.67
C ASP A 86 -21.60 0.73 0.92
N SER A 87 -20.46 0.02 0.83
CA SER A 87 -19.35 0.44 -0.01
C SER A 87 -19.79 0.55 -1.47
N LEU A 88 -19.36 1.64 -2.13
CA LEU A 88 -19.62 1.87 -3.55
C LEU A 88 -19.09 0.71 -4.43
N LEU A 89 -18.04 0.02 -3.96
CA LEU A 89 -17.47 -1.14 -4.65
C LEU A 89 -18.47 -2.30 -4.80
N LEU A 90 -19.45 -2.43 -3.90
CA LEU A 90 -20.46 -3.48 -3.98
C LEU A 90 -21.37 -3.34 -5.21
N SER A 91 -21.48 -2.14 -5.76
CA SER A 91 -22.22 -1.86 -7.00
C SER A 91 -21.35 -1.93 -8.25
N SER A 92 -20.03 -2.13 -8.10
CA SER A 92 -19.09 -2.14 -9.21
C SER A 92 -19.04 -3.51 -9.91
N PRO A 93 -19.32 -3.58 -11.23
CA PRO A 93 -19.19 -4.83 -11.97
C PRO A 93 -17.75 -5.38 -12.01
N SER A 94 -16.74 -4.52 -11.86
CA SER A 94 -15.33 -4.95 -11.86
C SER A 94 -14.93 -5.67 -10.57
N PHE A 95 -15.69 -5.46 -9.49
CA PHE A 95 -15.45 -6.01 -8.15
C PHE A 95 -16.29 -7.26 -7.85
N SER A 96 -17.50 -7.36 -8.38
CA SER A 96 -18.48 -8.41 -8.04
C SER A 96 -17.94 -9.84 -8.16
N ARG A 97 -17.03 -10.10 -9.10
CA ARG A 97 -16.38 -11.40 -9.30
C ARG A 97 -15.42 -11.83 -8.17
N PHE A 98 -15.03 -10.91 -7.30
CA PHE A 98 -14.12 -11.17 -6.17
C PHE A 98 -14.85 -11.26 -4.84
N LEU A 99 -16.13 -10.87 -4.81
CA LEU A 99 -16.91 -10.68 -3.60
C LEU A 99 -17.20 -12.01 -2.91
N GLY A 100 -16.86 -12.09 -1.62
CA GLY A 100 -17.24 -13.15 -0.70
C GLY A 100 -18.39 -12.76 0.22
N SER A 101 -18.60 -13.55 1.27
CA SER A 101 -19.60 -13.27 2.30
C SER A 101 -19.23 -12.06 3.15
N TYR A 102 -20.24 -11.39 3.71
CA TYR A 102 -20.03 -10.41 4.76
C TYR A 102 -19.60 -11.11 6.05
N ASP A 103 -18.50 -10.65 6.63
CA ASP A 103 -18.04 -11.03 7.95
C ASP A 103 -18.39 -9.93 8.96
N ALA A 104 -19.16 -10.29 9.98
CA ALA A 104 -19.63 -9.35 10.99
C ALA A 104 -18.56 -8.98 12.01
N GLU A 105 -17.55 -9.83 12.21
CA GLU A 105 -16.47 -9.57 13.17
C GLU A 105 -15.51 -8.50 12.61
N SER A 106 -15.09 -8.65 11.36
CA SER A 106 -14.26 -7.65 10.66
C SER A 106 -15.03 -6.42 10.15
N LEU A 107 -16.36 -6.43 10.27
CA LEU A 107 -17.26 -5.41 9.69
C LEU A 107 -17.00 -5.17 8.18
N SER A 108 -16.61 -6.23 7.47
CA SER A 108 -16.15 -6.18 6.08
C SER A 108 -16.75 -7.32 5.25
N TYR A 109 -16.93 -7.07 3.96
CA TYR A 109 -17.07 -8.14 2.99
C TYR A 109 -15.72 -8.80 2.74
N LEU A 110 -15.69 -10.12 2.84
CA LEU A 110 -14.55 -10.90 2.37
C LEU A 110 -14.40 -10.74 0.86
N TRP A 111 -13.18 -10.85 0.37
CA TRP A 111 -12.89 -10.89 -1.06
C TRP A 111 -11.61 -11.68 -1.31
N HIS A 112 -11.48 -12.24 -2.51
CA HIS A 112 -10.29 -12.96 -2.92
C HIS A 112 -9.50 -12.21 -3.99
N TYR A 113 -8.20 -12.45 -4.04
CA TYR A 113 -7.37 -11.95 -5.13
C TYR A 113 -7.78 -12.55 -6.48
N ALA A 114 -7.60 -11.79 -7.54
CA ALA A 114 -7.58 -12.32 -8.90
C ALA A 114 -6.40 -13.30 -9.09
N ASP A 115 -5.23 -12.95 -8.51
CA ASP A 115 -4.00 -13.73 -8.56
C ASP A 115 -3.69 -14.36 -7.18
N PRO A 116 -3.76 -15.70 -7.02
CA PRO A 116 -3.43 -16.37 -5.77
C PRO A 116 -1.99 -16.15 -5.28
N GLY A 117 -1.05 -15.77 -6.16
CA GLY A 117 0.33 -15.45 -5.80
C GLY A 117 0.43 -14.28 -4.80
N MET A 118 -0.58 -13.42 -4.75
CA MET A 118 -0.64 -12.32 -3.78
C MET A 118 -0.85 -12.78 -2.34
N ILE A 119 -1.43 -13.96 -2.11
CA ILE A 119 -1.76 -14.42 -0.75
C ILE A 119 -0.48 -14.58 0.09
N LEU A 120 0.52 -15.28 -0.45
CA LEU A 120 1.77 -15.51 0.26
C LEU A 120 2.55 -14.20 0.41
N MET A 121 2.61 -13.38 -0.65
CA MET A 121 3.29 -12.09 -0.63
C MET A 121 2.71 -11.15 0.45
N GLU A 122 1.39 -11.02 0.52
CA GLU A 122 0.71 -10.22 1.55
C GLU A 122 1.06 -10.70 2.96
N GLN A 123 0.98 -12.01 3.20
CA GLN A 123 1.28 -12.60 4.51
C GLN A 123 2.72 -12.31 4.95
N GLU A 124 3.70 -12.51 4.07
CA GLU A 124 5.10 -12.29 4.39
C GLU A 124 5.43 -10.80 4.63
N ILE A 125 4.82 -9.90 3.84
CA ILE A 125 4.99 -8.45 4.01
C ILE A 125 4.34 -7.97 5.30
N ARG A 126 3.14 -8.46 5.62
CA ARG A 126 2.46 -8.14 6.88
C ARG A 126 3.30 -8.55 8.08
N VAL A 127 3.91 -9.74 8.07
CA VAL A 127 4.81 -10.19 9.14
C VAL A 127 6.00 -9.25 9.33
N VAL A 128 6.59 -8.75 8.23
CA VAL A 128 7.68 -7.76 8.31
C VAL A 128 7.21 -6.49 9.00
N VAL A 129 6.07 -5.94 8.58
CA VAL A 129 5.53 -4.68 9.08
C VAL A 129 5.07 -4.78 10.54
N GLU A 130 4.30 -5.82 10.89
CA GLU A 130 3.82 -6.06 12.26
C GLU A 130 4.98 -6.26 13.25
N LYS A 131 6.11 -6.80 12.78
CA LYS A 131 7.30 -6.96 13.61
C LYS A 131 8.08 -5.65 13.77
N ASP A 132 8.32 -4.94 12.68
CA ASP A 132 9.27 -3.83 12.64
C ASP A 132 8.68 -2.51 13.16
N VAL A 133 7.41 -2.22 12.85
CA VAL A 133 6.78 -0.94 13.18
C VAL A 133 6.66 -0.72 14.69
N PRO A 134 6.19 -1.68 15.52
CA PRO A 134 6.01 -1.45 16.96
C PRO A 134 7.31 -1.20 17.73
N ILE A 135 8.43 -1.75 17.26
CA ILE A 135 9.76 -1.58 17.88
C ILE A 135 10.56 -0.42 17.29
N GLY A 136 9.98 0.33 16.34
CA GLY A 136 10.59 1.53 15.77
C GLY A 136 11.80 1.27 14.87
N VAL A 137 11.82 0.16 14.12
CA VAL A 137 12.86 -0.05 13.09
C VAL A 137 12.83 1.10 12.07
N PRO A 138 13.99 1.61 11.61
CA PRO A 138 14.03 2.67 10.62
C PRO A 138 13.27 2.32 9.34
N VAL A 139 12.52 3.30 8.79
CA VAL A 139 11.69 3.13 7.59
C VAL A 139 12.47 2.53 6.42
N LEU A 140 13.72 2.95 6.20
CA LEU A 140 14.57 2.44 5.13
C LEU A 140 14.88 0.95 5.31
N ASP A 141 15.15 0.52 6.53
CA ASP A 141 15.47 -0.88 6.84
C ASP A 141 14.24 -1.77 6.66
N THR A 142 13.07 -1.31 7.11
CA THR A 142 11.81 -2.02 6.90
C THR A 142 11.44 -2.08 5.42
N PHE A 143 11.61 -0.97 4.68
CA PHE A 143 11.39 -0.95 3.24
C PHE A 143 12.32 -1.93 2.51
N ALA A 144 13.60 -1.98 2.86
CA ALA A 144 14.55 -2.92 2.26
C ALA A 144 14.17 -4.40 2.52
N LYS A 145 13.62 -4.71 3.70
CA LYS A 145 13.07 -6.05 3.99
C LYS A 145 11.84 -6.35 3.13
N ILE A 146 10.88 -5.42 3.03
CA ILE A 146 9.69 -5.56 2.18
C ILE A 146 10.09 -5.76 0.71
N TRP A 147 11.05 -4.96 0.23
CA TRP A 147 11.60 -5.07 -1.12
C TRP A 147 12.13 -6.47 -1.42
N ARG A 148 12.95 -7.01 -0.51
CA ARG A 148 13.51 -8.35 -0.65
C ARG A 148 12.41 -9.42 -0.63
N VAL A 149 11.53 -9.39 0.36
CA VAL A 149 10.42 -10.34 0.52
C VAL A 149 9.54 -10.35 -0.72
N ALA A 150 9.09 -9.18 -1.20
CA ALA A 150 8.23 -9.10 -2.37
C ALA A 150 8.88 -9.71 -3.64
N HIS A 151 10.19 -9.51 -3.84
CA HIS A 151 10.89 -10.13 -4.97
C HIS A 151 11.00 -11.65 -4.80
N GLU A 152 11.34 -12.11 -3.60
CA GLU A 152 11.42 -13.54 -3.28
C GLU A 152 10.08 -14.26 -3.45
N SER A 153 8.96 -13.69 -2.96
CA SER A 153 7.62 -14.26 -3.14
C SER A 153 7.20 -14.31 -4.62
N ALA A 154 7.71 -13.39 -5.44
CA ALA A 154 7.52 -13.38 -6.89
C ALA A 154 8.50 -14.30 -7.66
N GLY A 155 9.38 -15.04 -6.96
CA GLY A 155 10.38 -15.91 -7.57
C GLY A 155 11.50 -15.14 -8.31
N ARG A 156 11.76 -13.90 -7.92
CA ARG A 156 12.73 -13.00 -8.56
C ARG A 156 13.89 -12.69 -7.61
N ILE A 157 15.05 -12.39 -8.18
CA ILE A 157 16.18 -11.88 -7.41
C ILE A 157 15.93 -10.39 -7.14
N SER A 158 16.01 -9.98 -5.87
CA SER A 158 15.86 -8.57 -5.51
C SER A 158 17.03 -7.73 -6.06
N PRO A 159 16.79 -6.68 -6.86
CA PRO A 159 17.82 -5.75 -7.25
C PRO A 159 18.39 -5.02 -6.04
N SER A 160 19.66 -4.60 -6.10
CA SER A 160 20.20 -3.66 -5.14
C SER A 160 19.51 -2.31 -5.29
N ILE A 161 18.93 -1.80 -4.22
CA ILE A 161 18.38 -0.44 -4.17
C ILE A 161 19.37 0.49 -3.46
N SER A 162 19.59 1.66 -4.03
CA SER A 162 20.29 2.75 -3.36
C SER A 162 19.25 3.79 -2.99
N VAL A 163 18.92 3.88 -1.71
CA VAL A 163 18.06 4.94 -1.18
C VAL A 163 19.00 6.07 -0.77
N ALA A 164 18.93 7.21 -1.47
CA ALA A 164 19.76 8.37 -1.14
C ALA A 164 19.50 8.85 0.29
N ASN A 165 20.49 9.47 0.93
CA ASN A 165 20.31 10.07 2.25
C ASN A 165 19.23 11.13 2.20
N CYS A 166 18.11 10.85 2.86
CA CYS A 166 16.93 11.68 2.79
C CYS A 166 17.02 12.80 3.83
N GLU A 167 16.76 14.03 3.38
CA GLU A 167 16.47 15.18 4.23
C GLU A 167 15.46 14.84 5.33
N PRO A 168 15.43 15.57 6.46
CA PRO A 168 14.45 15.36 7.51
C PRO A 168 13.03 15.36 6.92
N VAL A 169 12.33 14.25 7.10
CA VAL A 169 10.94 14.10 6.63
C VAL A 169 10.02 14.53 7.76
N TRP A 170 9.12 15.46 7.45
CA TRP A 170 8.03 15.76 8.36
C TRP A 170 7.05 14.59 8.36
N SER A 171 6.85 13.97 9.53
CA SER A 171 5.91 12.88 9.72
C SER A 171 4.87 13.22 10.77
N MET A 172 3.77 12.48 10.74
CA MET A 172 2.80 12.48 11.84
C MET A 172 3.27 11.53 12.95
N SER A 173 2.73 11.70 14.16
CA SER A 173 2.98 10.80 15.29
C SER A 173 2.43 9.39 15.05
N GLU A 174 1.38 9.30 14.23
CA GLU A 174 0.76 8.05 13.80
C GLU A 174 0.60 8.06 12.26
N PRO A 175 0.85 6.93 11.59
CA PRO A 175 0.57 6.81 10.17
C PRO A 175 -0.94 6.77 9.94
N TRP A 176 -1.46 7.72 9.15
CA TRP A 176 -2.89 7.76 8.84
C TRP A 176 -3.21 6.79 7.70
N TYR A 177 -4.17 5.93 7.94
CA TYR A 177 -4.73 5.05 6.92
C TYR A 177 -6.24 4.94 7.10
N CYS A 178 -6.94 4.97 5.97
CA CYS A 178 -8.38 4.74 5.88
C CYS A 178 -8.60 3.49 5.02
N CYS A 179 -9.71 2.77 5.24
CA CYS A 179 -10.07 1.57 4.49
C CYS A 179 -9.06 0.40 4.58
N ALA A 180 -8.36 0.26 5.71
CA ALA A 180 -7.53 -0.90 6.00
C ALA A 180 -8.33 -1.98 6.73
N GLU A 181 -8.23 -3.23 6.30
CA GLU A 181 -8.75 -4.37 7.07
C GLU A 181 -8.04 -4.44 8.44
N PRO A 182 -8.76 -4.78 9.53
CA PRO A 182 -8.12 -4.92 10.83
C PRO A 182 -7.05 -6.01 10.84
N THR A 183 -5.94 -5.77 11.54
CA THR A 183 -4.89 -6.79 11.73
C THR A 183 -5.33 -7.84 12.75
N ALA A 184 -4.65 -8.99 12.78
CA ALA A 184 -4.90 -10.03 13.78
C ALA A 184 -4.77 -9.48 15.22
N GLU A 185 -3.75 -8.65 15.46
CA GLU A 185 -3.54 -8.00 16.76
C GLU A 185 -4.72 -7.07 17.17
N GLN A 186 -5.38 -6.43 16.20
CA GLN A 186 -6.54 -5.59 16.50
C GLN A 186 -7.78 -6.40 16.87
N PHE A 187 -7.91 -7.64 16.35
CA PHE A 187 -8.94 -8.57 16.79
C PHE A 187 -8.65 -9.12 18.20
N ASP A 188 -7.39 -9.44 18.51
CA ASP A 188 -7.00 -10.00 19.81
C ASP A 188 -7.17 -9.01 20.99
N ARG A 189 -7.42 -7.73 20.70
CA ARG A 189 -7.64 -6.66 21.69
C ARG A 189 -9.12 -6.36 21.98
N LEU A 190 -10.06 -7.04 21.31
CA LEU A 190 -11.52 -6.93 21.52
C LEU A 190 -12.00 -7.98 22.53
#